data_AF-A0A495B7P7-F1
#
_entry.id   AF-A0A495B7P7-F1
#
_cell.length_a   1.000
_cell.length_b   1.000
_cell.length_c   1.000
_cell.angle_alpha   90.00
_cell.angle_beta   90.00
_cell.angle_gamma   90.00
#
_symmetry.space_group_name_H-M   'P 1'
#
loop_
_entity.id
_entity.type
_entity.pdbx_description
1 polymer ?
#
loop_
_entity_poly.entity_id
_entity_poly.type
_entity_poly.pdbx_seq_one_letter_code
_entity_poly.pdbx_strand_id
1 'polypeptide(L)'
;MATVFQQYLDAVQTNQQRMLAAQADCWRSWCQLSQPTDGAPGLIGQLDAPMMSSASVLQASADAQHDLLLVLERWFGEQQKTWLRHSPLLSAAPCVLPLDLGFSGYLIASRASRQIQHFASTRFSYATLSAVRGAHHAYRKCRNNPVAASVFYPRPAV
;
A
#
# COMPACT_ATOMS: atom_id res chain seq x y z
N MET A 1 -18.94 21.80 -2.89
CA MET A 1 -18.81 20.91 -1.71
C MET A 1 -19.41 19.52 -1.94
N ALA A 2 -20.68 19.41 -2.34
CA ALA A 2 -21.34 18.11 -2.58
C ALA A 2 -20.58 17.18 -3.56
N THR A 3 -19.92 17.75 -4.57
CA THR A 3 -19.14 17.01 -5.58
C THR A 3 -17.86 16.37 -5.05
N VAL A 4 -17.16 17.02 -4.11
CA VAL A 4 -15.91 16.48 -3.55
C VAL A 4 -16.19 15.44 -2.48
N PHE A 5 -17.28 15.61 -1.72
CA PHE A 5 -17.74 14.59 -0.78
C PHE A 5 -18.16 13.30 -1.51
N GLN A 6 -18.85 13.42 -2.66
CA GLN A 6 -19.15 12.26 -3.49
C GLN A 6 -17.86 11.59 -4.00
N GLN A 7 -16.89 12.37 -4.50
CA GLN A 7 -15.58 11.83 -4.91
C GLN A 7 -14.85 11.12 -3.77
N TYR A 8 -14.98 11.60 -2.54
CA TYR A 8 -14.43 10.94 -1.36
C TYR A 8 -15.10 9.58 -1.12
N LEU A 9 -16.44 9.53 -1.13
CA LEU A 9 -17.18 8.27 -0.95
C LEU A 9 -16.85 7.26 -2.04
N ASP A 10 -16.80 7.71 -3.30
CA ASP A 10 -16.46 6.87 -4.45
C ASP A 10 -15.03 6.33 -4.33
N ALA A 11 -14.07 7.17 -3.90
CA ALA A 11 -12.68 6.76 -3.67
C ALA A 11 -12.56 5.76 -2.51
N VAL A 12 -13.27 6.00 -1.40
CA VAL A 12 -13.29 5.07 -0.25
C VAL A 12 -13.87 3.71 -0.68
N GLN A 13 -15.01 3.71 -1.35
CA GLN A 13 -15.68 2.48 -1.78
C GLN A 13 -14.80 1.69 -2.74
N THR A 14 -14.23 2.35 -3.76
CA THR A 14 -13.35 1.72 -4.74
C THR A 14 -12.12 1.12 -4.08
N ASN A 15 -11.50 1.85 -3.16
CA ASN A 15 -10.30 1.39 -2.48
C ASN A 15 -10.57 0.27 -1.46
N GLN A 16 -11.72 0.30 -0.78
CA GLN A 16 -12.16 -0.84 0.04
C GLN A 16 -12.35 -2.10 -0.80
N GLN A 17 -13.00 -2.00 -1.96
CA GLN A 17 -13.20 -3.14 -2.85
C GLN A 17 -11.86 -3.72 -3.35
N ARG A 18 -10.93 -2.87 -3.80
CA ARG A 18 -9.59 -3.29 -4.22
C ARG A 18 -8.82 -3.96 -3.08
N MET A 19 -8.87 -3.39 -1.88
CA MET A 19 -8.22 -3.95 -0.70
C MET A 19 -8.77 -5.33 -0.36
N LEU A 20 -10.10 -5.48 -0.31
CA LEU A 20 -10.75 -6.75 0.00
C LEU A 20 -10.43 -7.82 -1.05
N ALA A 21 -10.39 -7.45 -2.33
CA ALA A 21 -9.99 -8.36 -3.41
C ALA A 21 -8.53 -8.83 -3.22
N ALA A 22 -7.59 -7.91 -2.99
CA ALA A 22 -6.18 -8.25 -2.77
C ALA A 22 -5.99 -9.13 -1.52
N GLN A 23 -6.73 -8.84 -0.44
CA GLN A 23 -6.70 -9.67 0.78
C GLN A 23 -7.25 -11.07 0.54
N ALA A 24 -8.35 -11.19 -0.20
CA ALA A 24 -8.94 -12.48 -0.55
C ALA A 24 -7.98 -13.31 -1.41
N ASP A 25 -7.34 -12.70 -2.41
CA ASP A 25 -6.36 -13.37 -3.27
C ASP A 25 -5.09 -13.77 -2.50
N CYS A 26 -4.66 -12.93 -1.56
CA CYS A 26 -3.56 -13.26 -0.66
C CYS A 26 -3.90 -14.48 0.20
N TRP A 27 -5.04 -14.45 0.88
CA TRP A 27 -5.50 -15.56 1.70
C TRP A 27 -5.61 -16.87 0.91
N ARG A 28 -6.24 -16.84 -0.27
CA ARG A 28 -6.34 -18.01 -1.16
C ARG A 28 -4.98 -18.57 -1.52
N SER A 29 -4.03 -17.72 -1.88
CA SER A 29 -2.68 -18.13 -2.27
C SER A 29 -1.93 -18.81 -1.13
N TRP A 30 -2.09 -18.33 0.11
CA TRP A 30 -1.52 -18.97 1.30
C TRP A 30 -2.21 -20.29 1.65
N CYS A 31 -3.55 -20.36 1.55
CA CYS A 31 -4.29 -21.61 1.78
C CYS A 31 -3.98 -22.69 0.74
N GLN A 32 -3.70 -22.33 -0.51
CA GLN A 32 -3.27 -23.29 -1.53
C GLN A 32 -1.91 -23.90 -1.20
N LEU A 33 -1.03 -23.14 -0.53
CA LEU A 33 0.29 -23.62 -0.12
C LEU A 33 0.24 -24.59 1.07
N SER A 34 -0.85 -24.58 1.86
CA SER A 34 -1.04 -25.49 2.98
C SER A 34 -1.72 -26.81 2.60
N GLN A 35 -2.16 -26.97 1.35
CA GLN A 35 -2.74 -28.22 0.87
C GLN A 35 -1.63 -29.20 0.48
N PRO A 36 -1.66 -30.46 0.97
CA PRO A 36 -0.68 -31.47 0.59
C PRO A 36 -0.80 -31.72 -0.91
N THR A 37 0.20 -31.28 -1.68
CA THR A 37 0.24 -31.49 -3.12
C THR A 37 1.13 -32.71 -3.41
N ASP A 38 0.52 -33.84 -3.73
CA ASP A 38 1.26 -35.02 -4.20
C ASP A 38 2.01 -34.68 -5.50
N GLY A 39 3.33 -34.87 -5.48
CA GLY A 39 4.19 -34.76 -6.68
C GLY A 39 4.57 -33.35 -7.13
N ALA A 40 4.28 -32.29 -6.38
CA ALA A 40 4.56 -30.91 -6.80
C ALA A 40 6.07 -30.52 -6.70
N PRO A 41 6.55 -29.59 -7.55
CA PRO A 41 7.87 -28.98 -7.39
C PRO A 41 7.95 -28.35 -6.01
N GLY A 42 8.84 -28.87 -5.14
CA GLY A 42 8.73 -28.66 -3.70
C GLY A 42 8.50 -27.21 -3.29
N LEU A 43 7.62 -27.01 -2.28
CA LEU A 43 7.16 -25.80 -1.55
C LEU A 43 7.70 -24.42 -1.95
N ILE A 44 9.00 -24.36 -2.15
CA ILE A 44 9.85 -23.28 -2.66
C ILE A 44 9.37 -22.72 -4.01
N GLY A 45 9.04 -23.58 -4.99
CA GLY A 45 8.53 -23.13 -6.30
C GLY A 45 7.10 -22.59 -6.26
N GLN A 46 6.37 -22.86 -5.18
CA GLN A 46 4.98 -22.43 -4.98
C GLN A 46 4.86 -21.14 -4.16
N LEU A 47 5.94 -20.70 -3.49
CA LEU A 47 5.95 -19.52 -2.61
C LEU A 47 5.87 -18.18 -3.36
N ASP A 48 6.26 -18.15 -4.63
CA ASP A 48 6.25 -16.91 -5.43
C ASP A 48 4.84 -16.31 -5.55
N ALA A 49 3.80 -17.15 -5.71
CA ALA A 49 2.41 -16.70 -5.83
C ALA A 49 1.87 -16.02 -4.55
N PRO A 50 1.92 -16.64 -3.35
CA PRO A 50 1.51 -15.99 -2.11
C PRO A 50 2.34 -14.74 -1.77
N MET A 51 3.62 -14.72 -2.14
CA MET A 51 4.48 -13.55 -1.91
C MET A 51 4.16 -12.39 -2.85
N MET A 52 3.83 -12.65 -4.11
CA MET A 52 3.32 -11.61 -5.02
C MET A 52 1.95 -11.11 -4.57
N SER A 53 1.10 -12.00 -4.05
CA SER A 53 -0.23 -11.62 -3.55
C SER A 53 -0.16 -10.74 -2.30
N SER A 54 0.80 -10.98 -1.38
CA SER A 54 0.99 -10.11 -0.21
C SER A 54 1.55 -8.74 -0.58
N ALA A 55 2.42 -8.67 -1.60
CA ALA A 55 2.85 -7.39 -2.16
C ALA A 55 1.68 -6.61 -2.79
N SER A 56 0.72 -7.30 -3.42
CA SER A 56 -0.48 -6.64 -3.98
C SER A 56 -1.38 -6.01 -2.91
N VAL A 57 -1.45 -6.59 -1.71
CA VAL A 57 -2.16 -6.00 -0.56
C VAL A 57 -1.49 -4.72 -0.09
N LEU A 58 -0.16 -4.73 0.02
CA LEU A 58 0.61 -3.53 0.39
C LEU A 58 0.43 -2.42 -0.65
N GLN A 59 0.49 -2.78 -1.93
CA GLN A 59 0.27 -1.84 -3.03
C GLN A 59 -1.15 -1.23 -2.96
N ALA A 60 -2.18 -2.07 -2.82
CA ALA A 60 -3.56 -1.59 -2.66
C ALA A 60 -3.73 -0.65 -1.46
N SER A 61 -3.01 -0.89 -0.36
CA SER A 61 -3.02 0.02 0.81
C SER A 61 -2.41 1.38 0.53
N ALA A 62 -1.34 1.42 -0.23
CA ALA A 62 -0.67 2.66 -0.59
C ALA A 62 -1.45 3.45 -1.64
N ASP A 63 -2.03 2.77 -2.63
CA ASP A 63 -2.91 3.36 -3.63
C ASP A 63 -4.14 3.99 -2.95
N ALA A 64 -4.72 3.30 -1.96
CA ALA A 64 -5.82 3.84 -1.17
C ALA A 64 -5.43 5.13 -0.43
N GLN A 65 -4.27 5.15 0.22
CA GLN A 65 -3.80 6.34 0.91
C GLN A 65 -3.50 7.49 -0.07
N HIS A 66 -2.95 7.18 -1.25
CA HIS A 66 -2.68 8.15 -2.31
C HIS A 66 -3.96 8.82 -2.83
N ASP A 67 -4.98 8.02 -3.12
CA ASP A 67 -6.28 8.49 -3.61
C ASP A 67 -6.99 9.38 -2.59
N LEU A 68 -6.93 9.02 -1.30
CA LEU A 68 -7.51 9.82 -0.22
C LEU A 68 -6.81 11.18 -0.09
N LEU A 69 -5.48 11.22 -0.18
CA LEU A 69 -4.73 12.46 -0.19
C LEU A 69 -5.08 13.35 -1.39
N LEU A 70 -5.27 12.77 -2.57
CA LEU A 70 -5.71 13.50 -3.77
C LEU A 70 -7.09 14.15 -3.56
N VAL A 71 -8.03 13.43 -2.97
CA VAL A 71 -9.36 13.97 -2.67
C VAL A 71 -9.28 15.08 -1.62
N LEU A 72 -8.46 14.90 -0.59
CA LEU A 72 -8.22 15.94 0.42
C LEU A 72 -7.62 17.21 -0.19
N GLU A 73 -6.61 17.09 -1.05
CA GLU A 73 -6.03 18.24 -1.75
C GLU A 73 -7.05 18.99 -2.61
N ARG A 74 -7.91 18.25 -3.33
CA ARG A 74 -9.00 18.84 -4.12
C ARG A 74 -10.01 19.56 -3.22
N TRP A 75 -10.38 18.94 -2.11
CA TRP A 75 -11.28 19.54 -1.13
C TRP A 75 -10.71 20.85 -0.58
N PHE A 76 -9.47 20.83 -0.11
CA PHE A 76 -8.78 22.02 0.39
C PHE A 76 -8.67 23.11 -0.68
N GLY A 77 -8.33 22.75 -1.92
CA GLY A 77 -8.28 23.70 -3.03
C GLY A 77 -9.64 24.34 -3.34
N GLU A 78 -10.73 23.58 -3.29
CA GLU A 78 -12.09 24.12 -3.46
C GLU A 78 -12.51 25.00 -2.28
N GLN A 79 -12.12 24.66 -1.04
CA GLN A 79 -12.34 25.54 0.12
C GLN A 79 -11.61 26.87 -0.03
N GLN A 80 -10.34 26.85 -0.43
CA GLN A 80 -9.54 28.06 -0.66
C GLN A 80 -10.19 28.96 -1.73
N LYS A 81 -10.61 28.40 -2.87
CA LYS A 81 -11.32 29.15 -3.92
C LYS A 81 -12.64 29.73 -3.43
N THR A 82 -13.39 28.96 -2.65
CA THR A 82 -14.68 29.40 -2.11
C THR A 82 -14.49 30.56 -1.14
N TRP A 83 -13.48 30.46 -0.26
CA TRP A 83 -13.06 31.50 0.67
C TRP A 83 -12.64 32.79 -0.04
N LEU A 84 -11.79 32.68 -1.07
CA LEU A 84 -11.33 33.82 -1.87
C LEU A 84 -12.48 34.49 -2.64
N ARG A 85 -13.49 33.73 -3.09
CA ARG A 85 -14.65 34.27 -3.82
C ARG A 85 -15.72 34.92 -2.94
N HIS A 86 -15.99 34.37 -1.76
CA HIS A 86 -17.12 34.80 -0.92
C HIS A 86 -16.76 35.84 0.13
N SER A 87 -15.52 36.33 0.14
CA SER A 87 -15.09 37.34 1.11
C SER A 87 -14.74 38.67 0.45
N PRO A 88 -15.75 39.48 0.08
CA PRO A 88 -15.53 40.86 -0.34
C PRO A 88 -14.94 41.75 0.77
N LEU A 89 -14.98 41.30 2.04
CA LEU A 89 -14.36 41.96 3.20
C LEU A 89 -12.86 41.65 3.37
N LEU A 90 -12.36 40.57 2.75
CA LEU A 90 -10.94 40.18 2.84
C LEU A 90 -10.03 41.09 1.98
N SER A 91 -10.54 41.81 0.98
CA SER A 91 -9.76 42.82 0.25
C SER A 91 -9.14 43.90 1.15
N ALA A 92 -9.65 44.10 2.38
CA ALA A 92 -9.19 45.13 3.31
C ALA A 92 -8.53 44.59 4.60
N ALA A 93 -8.49 43.27 4.82
CA ALA A 93 -8.03 42.69 6.08
C ALA A 93 -6.56 42.22 6.00
N PRO A 94 -5.67 42.62 6.94
CA PRO A 94 -4.26 42.24 6.92
C PRO A 94 -3.99 40.72 7.06
N CYS A 95 -5.01 39.93 7.41
CA CYS A 95 -4.91 38.50 7.69
C CYS A 95 -5.02 37.59 6.46
N VAL A 96 -5.37 38.13 5.28
CA VAL A 96 -5.66 37.32 4.08
C VAL A 96 -4.41 36.71 3.50
N LEU A 97 -3.36 37.52 3.35
CA LEU A 97 -2.11 37.11 2.73
C LEU A 97 -1.44 35.99 3.54
N PRO A 98 -1.33 36.08 4.89
CA PRO A 98 -0.81 34.97 5.69
C PRO A 98 -1.66 33.69 5.60
N LEU A 99 -2.99 33.80 5.55
CA LEU A 99 -3.86 32.63 5.42
C LEU A 99 -3.70 31.96 4.05
N ASP A 100 -3.64 32.74 2.97
CA ASP A 100 -3.45 32.23 1.61
C ASP A 100 -2.06 31.59 1.43
N LEU A 101 -1.03 32.18 2.05
CA LEU A 101 0.31 31.57 2.14
C LEU A 101 0.30 30.27 2.95
N GLY A 102 -0.45 30.21 4.05
CA GLY A 102 -0.65 29.01 4.85
C GLY A 102 -1.35 27.89 4.07
N PHE A 103 -2.43 28.21 3.36
CA PHE A 103 -3.15 27.25 2.53
C PHE A 103 -2.31 26.74 1.35
N SER A 104 -1.62 27.63 0.65
CA SER A 104 -0.70 27.23 -0.43
C SER A 104 0.46 26.39 0.09
N GLY A 105 1.04 26.76 1.25
CA GLY A 105 2.06 25.97 1.94
C GLY A 105 1.55 24.57 2.31
N TYR A 106 0.34 24.45 2.84
CA TYR A 106 -0.29 23.17 3.14
C TYR A 106 -0.47 22.32 1.87
N LEU A 107 -0.97 22.89 0.77
CA LEU A 107 -1.14 22.16 -0.49
C LEU A 107 0.21 21.68 -1.06
N ILE A 108 1.27 22.48 -0.94
CA ILE A 108 2.62 22.09 -1.35
C ILE A 108 3.13 20.94 -0.45
N ALA A 109 3.00 21.07 0.87
CA ALA A 109 3.40 20.05 1.83
C ALA A 109 2.60 18.74 1.64
N SER A 110 1.32 18.84 1.30
CA SER A 110 0.44 17.70 1.00
C SER A 110 0.90 16.95 -0.26
N ARG A 111 1.22 17.69 -1.33
CA ARG A 111 1.80 17.11 -2.56
C ARG A 111 3.14 16.43 -2.31
N ALA A 112 4.02 17.08 -1.54
CA ALA A 112 5.31 16.51 -1.17
C ALA A 112 5.13 15.23 -0.34
N SER A 113 4.24 15.26 0.65
CA SER A 113 3.89 14.09 1.47
C SER A 113 3.38 12.93 0.61
N ARG A 114 2.53 13.22 -0.37
CA ARG A 114 2.01 12.21 -1.30
C ARG A 114 3.10 11.57 -2.17
N GLN A 115 4.10 12.34 -2.61
CA GLN A 115 5.26 11.81 -3.34
C GLN A 115 6.17 10.97 -2.44
N ILE A 116 6.45 11.44 -1.22
CA ILE A 116 7.25 10.70 -0.23
C ILE A 116 6.57 9.38 0.09
N GLN A 117 5.26 9.38 0.28
CA GLN A 117 4.48 8.19 0.58
C GLN A 117 4.45 7.20 -0.58
N HIS A 118 4.29 7.68 -1.82
CA HIS A 118 4.39 6.84 -3.00
C HIS A 118 5.78 6.19 -3.12
N PHE A 119 6.86 6.95 -2.88
CA PHE A 119 8.22 6.43 -2.88
C PHE A 119 8.44 5.42 -1.75
N ALA A 120 8.01 5.73 -0.53
CA ALA A 120 8.14 4.87 0.65
C ALA A 120 7.39 3.55 0.44
N SER A 121 6.17 3.59 -0.08
CA SER A 121 5.40 2.39 -0.43
C SER A 121 6.10 1.53 -1.47
N THR A 122 6.58 2.15 -2.56
CA THR A 122 7.28 1.43 -3.64
C THR A 122 8.54 0.75 -3.10
N ARG A 123 9.33 1.48 -2.29
CA ARG A 123 10.55 0.96 -1.67
C ARG A 123 10.25 -0.13 -0.66
N PHE A 124 9.21 0.03 0.16
CA PHE A 124 8.81 -0.97 1.14
C PHE A 124 8.38 -2.26 0.45
N SER A 125 7.51 -2.16 -0.56
CA SER A 125 7.06 -3.31 -1.36
C SER A 125 8.22 -4.04 -2.03
N TYR A 126 9.18 -3.29 -2.60
CA TYR A 126 10.40 -3.87 -3.17
C TYR A 126 11.30 -4.53 -2.11
N ALA A 127 11.48 -3.89 -0.96
CA ALA A 127 12.26 -4.43 0.15
C ALA A 127 11.64 -5.73 0.69
N THR A 128 10.31 -5.79 0.84
CA THR A 128 9.60 -7.00 1.23
C THR A 128 9.83 -8.12 0.21
N LEU A 129 9.67 -7.86 -1.10
CA LEU A 129 9.95 -8.83 -2.16
C LEU A 129 11.41 -9.28 -2.17
N SER A 130 12.36 -8.37 -1.95
CA SER A 130 13.79 -8.67 -1.89
C SER A 130 14.14 -9.53 -0.67
N ALA A 131 13.59 -9.20 0.51
CA ALA A 131 13.78 -9.97 1.74
C ALA A 131 13.23 -11.38 1.59
N VAL A 132 12.06 -11.49 0.97
CA VAL A 132 11.41 -12.75 0.59
C VAL A 132 12.29 -13.59 -0.34
N ARG A 133 12.80 -13.02 -1.44
CA ARG A 133 13.71 -13.71 -2.37
C ARG A 133 15.00 -14.14 -1.68
N GLY A 134 15.51 -13.31 -0.77
CA GLY A 134 16.67 -13.61 0.07
C GLY A 134 16.42 -14.80 1.00
N ALA A 135 15.28 -14.83 1.70
CA ALA A 135 14.87 -15.95 2.55
C ALA A 135 14.70 -17.25 1.75
N HIS A 136 14.08 -17.17 0.57
CA HIS A 136 13.95 -18.29 -0.35
C HIS A 136 15.32 -18.82 -0.84
N HIS A 137 16.26 -17.93 -1.16
CA HIS A 137 17.62 -18.32 -1.54
C HIS A 137 18.39 -18.97 -0.38
N ALA A 138 18.32 -18.38 0.83
CA ALA A 138 18.92 -18.94 2.04
C ALA A 138 18.36 -20.32 2.37
N TYR A 139 17.05 -20.50 2.27
CA TYR A 139 16.39 -21.78 2.53
C TYR A 139 16.76 -22.86 1.50
N ARG A 140 16.85 -22.53 0.19
CA ARG A 140 17.40 -23.45 -0.83
C ARG A 140 18.83 -23.89 -0.51
N LYS A 141 19.67 -22.95 -0.03
CA LYS A 141 21.06 -23.23 0.36
C LYS A 141 21.13 -24.16 1.57
N CYS A 142 20.25 -23.99 2.56
CA CYS A 142 20.13 -24.90 3.71
C CYS A 142 19.60 -26.28 3.31
N ARG A 143 18.60 -26.38 2.43
CA ARG A 143 18.07 -27.66 1.94
C ARG A 143 19.11 -28.48 1.19
N ASN A 144 19.95 -27.83 0.39
CA ASN A 144 21.03 -28.50 -0.35
C ASN A 144 22.25 -28.81 0.52
N ASN A 145 22.23 -28.44 1.80
CA ASN A 145 23.27 -28.77 2.78
C ASN A 145 22.80 -29.99 3.61
N PRO A 146 23.44 -31.17 3.47
CA PRO A 146 22.98 -32.42 4.08
C PRO A 146 22.92 -32.39 5.61
N VAL A 147 23.68 -31.50 6.26
CA VAL A 147 23.71 -31.34 7.73
C VAL A 147 22.51 -30.53 8.26
N ALA A 148 21.93 -29.64 7.45
CA ALA A 148 20.78 -28.83 7.86
C ALA A 148 19.44 -29.50 7.52
N ALA A 149 19.41 -30.41 6.54
CA ALA A 149 18.22 -31.15 6.14
C ALA A 149 17.70 -32.12 7.23
N SER A 150 18.58 -32.61 8.12
CA SER A 150 18.24 -33.50 9.24
C SER A 150 17.48 -32.81 10.38
N VAL A 151 17.52 -31.46 10.44
CA VAL A 151 16.81 -30.67 11.46
C VAL A 151 15.34 -30.47 11.10
N PHE A 152 15.00 -30.48 9.80
CA PHE A 152 13.63 -30.21 9.32
C PHE A 152 12.79 -31.48 9.07
N TYR A 153 13.44 -32.64 8.96
CA TYR A 153 12.77 -33.94 8.85
C TYR A 153 13.34 -34.90 9.90
N PRO A 154 12.80 -34.92 11.13
CA PRO A 154 13.15 -35.96 12.07
C PRO A 154 12.71 -37.30 11.44
N ARG A 155 13.64 -38.25 11.35
CA ARG A 155 13.34 -39.62 10.91
C ARG A 155 12.12 -40.14 11.69
N PRO A 156 11.13 -40.79 11.04
CA PRO A 156 10.13 -41.50 11.80
C PRO A 156 10.85 -42.55 12.66
N ALA A 157 10.61 -42.49 13.96
CA ALA A 157 11.13 -43.48 14.90
C ALA A 157 10.57 -44.85 14.49
N VAL A 158 11.48 -45.80 14.26
CA VAL A 158 11.17 -47.23 14.08
C VAL A 158 10.81 -47.83 15.42
#